data_AF-A0A3M6ZJ16-F1
#
_entry.id   AF-A0A3M6ZJ16-F1
#
_cell.length_a   1.000
_cell.length_b   1.000
_cell.length_c   1.000
_cell.angle_alpha   90.00
_cell.angle_beta   90.00
_cell.angle_gamma   90.00
#
_symmetry.space_group_name_H-M   'P 1'
#
loop_
_entity.id
_entity.type
_entity.pdbx_description
1 polymer ?
#
loop_
_entity_poly.entity_id
_entity_poly.type
_entity_poly.pdbx_seq_one_letter_code
_entity_poly.pdbx_strand_id
1 'polypeptide(L)'
;MQNYDVKLPSNVNDSELFPSMQRLPEHRAAATDAVYVLLRATVAYCLRTLPRENGPNGTWSRMRAPNVPVAEKLGILEATERKFEDEILRYCDPTVPLQRICINSACTFLVKMRLVSGLPYSTGPAQEKLENGYSDDVFQLSFRIMELQLELWTEPGMQKWRWHWQGQFQWYAFAELLRQARLRKCDGLTTKAWAMIHNVFQIIVPTLEVGSKSPLLNGLKTLLNAASSSCRVASDNRLNGEVRSSERSLDETRPPSAQSAAPPVFEQGYGSAPHDALLPGISNARGHLQEGSAAAVDPALVLDYGAIDWDEFDRLTNELCGQKN
;
A
#
# COMPACT_ATOMS: atom_id res chain seq x y z
N MET A 1 -4.38 33.24 6.14
CA MET A 1 -3.98 32.35 5.03
C MET A 1 -2.49 32.48 4.86
N GLN A 2 -1.71 31.43 5.13
CA GLN A 2 -0.31 31.40 4.71
C GLN A 2 -0.32 31.26 3.18
N ASN A 3 -0.08 32.37 2.49
CA ASN A 3 0.14 32.39 1.05
C ASN A 3 1.55 31.87 0.80
N TYR A 4 1.66 30.58 0.50
CA TYR A 4 2.90 30.02 -0.03
C TYR A 4 3.02 30.41 -1.50
N ASP A 5 4.06 31.16 -1.86
CA ASP A 5 4.39 31.56 -3.24
C ASP A 5 5.19 30.48 -4.00
N VAL A 6 5.33 29.29 -3.41
CA VAL A 6 6.09 28.19 -4.00
C VAL A 6 5.21 27.46 -5.01
N LYS A 7 5.59 27.54 -6.29
CA LYS A 7 4.96 26.80 -7.38
C LYS A 7 5.35 25.32 -7.33
N LEU A 8 4.54 24.47 -7.95
CA LEU A 8 4.91 23.07 -8.22
C LEU A 8 6.20 23.00 -9.08
N PRO A 9 7.00 21.95 -8.94
CA PRO A 9 8.21 21.77 -9.75
C PRO A 9 7.84 21.70 -11.24
N SER A 10 8.76 22.17 -12.10
CA SER A 10 8.57 22.09 -13.54
C SER A 10 8.78 20.66 -14.04
N ASN A 11 7.95 20.24 -14.99
CA ASN A 11 7.97 18.91 -15.57
C ASN A 11 8.89 18.87 -16.80
N VAL A 12 10.15 18.45 -16.59
CA VAL A 12 11.24 18.49 -17.57
C VAL A 12 12.05 17.20 -17.53
N ASN A 13 12.83 16.91 -18.57
CA ASN A 13 13.80 15.80 -18.57
C ASN A 13 15.16 16.27 -18.07
N ASP A 14 15.97 15.35 -17.57
CA ASP A 14 17.31 15.67 -17.05
C ASP A 14 18.22 16.20 -18.16
N SER A 15 18.04 15.72 -19.40
CA SER A 15 18.78 16.20 -20.58
C SER A 15 18.52 17.67 -20.93
N GLU A 16 17.45 18.26 -20.39
CA GLU A 16 17.08 19.67 -20.62
C GLU A 16 17.71 20.60 -19.57
N LEU A 17 18.38 20.05 -18.55
CA LEU A 17 19.01 20.79 -17.46
C LEU A 17 20.54 20.82 -17.64
N PHE A 18 21.12 22.02 -17.76
CA PHE A 18 22.57 22.19 -17.90
C PHE A 18 23.08 23.47 -17.21
N PRO A 19 24.31 23.48 -16.67
CA PRO A 19 24.79 24.58 -15.82
C PRO A 19 24.82 25.96 -16.47
N SER A 20 24.97 26.03 -17.80
CA SER A 20 25.04 27.29 -18.55
C SER A 20 23.68 27.81 -19.01
N MET A 21 22.56 27.23 -18.56
CA MET A 21 21.22 27.66 -18.94
C MET A 21 20.94 29.10 -18.47
N GLN A 22 20.49 29.96 -19.39
CA GLN A 22 20.09 31.34 -19.05
C GLN A 22 18.60 31.45 -18.71
N ARG A 23 17.81 30.44 -19.06
CA ARG A 23 16.38 30.31 -18.74
C ARG A 23 16.06 28.85 -18.45
N LEU A 24 15.17 28.61 -17.50
CA LEU A 24 14.68 27.26 -17.21
C LEU A 24 13.80 26.76 -18.36
N PRO A 25 13.84 25.45 -18.68
CA PRO A 25 12.91 24.89 -19.65
C PRO A 25 11.47 25.08 -19.20
N GLU A 26 10.57 25.25 -20.17
CA GLU A 26 9.15 25.40 -19.89
C GLU A 26 8.53 24.07 -19.45
N HIS A 27 7.51 24.15 -18.61
CA HIS A 27 6.73 22.99 -18.18
C HIS A 27 6.09 22.28 -19.38
N ARG A 28 6.30 20.96 -19.51
CA ARG A 28 5.70 20.14 -20.57
C ARG A 28 4.50 19.34 -20.09
N ALA A 29 3.48 19.27 -20.93
CA ALA A 29 2.37 18.31 -20.86
C ALA A 29 2.81 16.94 -21.43
N ALA A 30 3.68 16.23 -20.71
CA ALA A 30 4.18 14.90 -21.08
C ALA A 30 4.71 14.15 -19.85
N ALA A 31 4.93 12.84 -19.92
CA ALA A 31 5.66 12.13 -18.87
C ALA A 31 7.18 12.27 -19.09
N THR A 32 7.82 13.16 -18.34
CA THR A 32 9.28 13.37 -18.36
C THR A 32 9.98 12.62 -17.23
N ASP A 33 11.31 12.70 -17.15
CA ASP A 33 12.08 12.13 -16.03
C ASP A 33 11.62 12.65 -14.65
N ALA A 34 11.12 13.88 -14.58
CA ALA A 34 10.62 14.52 -13.36
C ALA A 34 9.19 14.11 -12.96
N VAL A 35 8.47 13.30 -13.76
CA VAL A 35 7.03 13.04 -13.58
C VAL A 35 6.67 12.49 -12.19
N TYR A 36 7.51 11.62 -11.64
CA TYR A 36 7.28 11.05 -10.30
C TYR A 36 7.47 12.09 -9.19
N VAL A 37 8.42 13.02 -9.37
CA VAL A 37 8.61 14.15 -8.44
C VAL A 37 7.44 15.13 -8.52
N LEU A 38 6.94 15.40 -9.73
CA LEU A 38 5.74 16.21 -9.93
C LEU A 38 4.53 15.61 -9.22
N LEU A 39 4.32 14.29 -9.33
CA LEU A 39 3.26 13.60 -8.59
C LEU A 39 3.40 13.80 -7.07
N ARG A 40 4.60 13.59 -6.54
CA ARG A 40 4.88 13.75 -5.10
C ARG A 40 4.58 15.16 -4.62
N ALA A 41 5.03 16.17 -5.36
CA ALA A 41 4.73 17.57 -5.07
C ALA A 41 3.23 17.88 -5.16
N THR A 42 2.55 17.30 -6.15
CA THR A 42 1.11 17.48 -6.36
C THR A 42 0.29 16.86 -5.24
N VAL A 43 0.63 15.65 -4.80
CA VAL A 43 0.07 15.03 -3.58
C VAL A 43 0.21 15.98 -2.39
N ALA A 44 1.43 16.50 -2.18
CA ALA A 44 1.72 17.37 -1.06
C ALA A 44 1.00 18.74 -1.16
N TYR A 45 0.73 19.21 -2.37
CA TYR A 45 -0.08 20.39 -2.66
C TYR A 45 -1.56 20.14 -2.34
N CYS A 46 -2.16 19.07 -2.87
CA CYS A 46 -3.56 18.70 -2.59
C CYS A 46 -3.83 18.54 -1.09
N LEU A 47 -2.87 17.97 -0.36
CA LEU A 47 -2.96 17.83 1.10
C LEU A 47 -2.83 19.16 1.87
N ARG A 48 -2.33 20.24 1.26
CA ARG A 48 -2.17 21.55 1.91
C ARG A 48 -3.24 22.56 1.52
N THR A 49 -3.96 22.35 0.42
CA THR A 49 -4.83 23.36 -0.19
C THR A 49 -6.26 23.37 0.33
N LEU A 50 -6.63 22.48 1.25
CA LEU A 50 -7.98 22.49 1.81
C LEU A 50 -8.18 23.69 2.75
N PRO A 51 -9.22 24.52 2.51
CA PRO A 51 -9.45 25.70 3.32
C PRO A 51 -9.69 25.32 4.78
N ARG A 52 -8.89 25.87 5.69
CA ARG A 52 -8.93 25.75 7.18
C ARG A 52 -8.03 24.70 7.82
N GLU A 53 -7.23 23.97 7.07
CA GLU A 53 -6.39 22.91 7.63
C GLU A 53 -4.92 23.34 7.76
N ASN A 54 -4.30 23.11 8.93
CA ASN A 54 -2.89 23.44 9.22
C ASN A 54 -1.92 22.44 8.56
N GLY A 55 -1.98 22.32 7.22
CA GLY A 55 -1.10 21.45 6.44
C GLY A 55 -1.62 20.01 6.27
N PRO A 56 -0.73 19.07 5.86
CA PRO A 56 -1.13 17.73 5.40
C PRO A 56 -1.97 16.92 6.38
N ASN A 57 -1.63 16.96 7.67
CA ASN A 57 -2.34 16.24 8.72
C ASN A 57 -3.76 16.77 8.93
N GLY A 58 -4.00 18.06 8.68
CA GLY A 58 -5.33 18.64 8.77
C GLY A 58 -6.24 18.11 7.64
N THR A 59 -5.72 18.01 6.41
CA THR A 59 -6.48 17.40 5.30
C THR A 59 -6.88 15.96 5.62
N TRP A 60 -5.96 15.13 6.07
CA TRP A 60 -6.28 13.76 6.46
C TRP A 60 -7.30 13.69 7.62
N SER A 61 -7.15 14.57 8.61
CA SER A 61 -8.08 14.66 9.74
C SER A 61 -9.48 15.06 9.28
N ARG A 62 -9.59 16.03 8.36
CA ARG A 62 -10.85 16.45 7.74
C ARG A 62 -11.50 15.32 6.94
N MET A 63 -10.72 14.59 6.15
CA MET A 63 -11.21 13.44 5.40
C MET A 63 -11.77 12.36 6.35
N ARG A 64 -11.11 12.11 7.48
CA ARG A 64 -11.60 11.17 8.53
C ARG A 64 -12.79 11.70 9.32
N ALA A 65 -12.96 13.02 9.42
CA ALA A 65 -13.93 13.62 10.33
C ALA A 65 -15.38 13.25 9.97
N PRO A 66 -16.20 12.76 10.91
CA PRO A 66 -17.56 12.30 10.64
C PRO A 66 -18.54 13.46 10.40
N ASN A 67 -18.22 14.65 10.89
CA ASN A 67 -19.01 15.87 10.73
C ASN A 67 -18.78 16.58 9.39
N VAL A 68 -17.82 16.13 8.59
CA VAL A 68 -17.59 16.66 7.23
C VAL A 68 -18.55 15.94 6.27
N PRO A 69 -19.39 16.67 5.51
CA PRO A 69 -20.37 16.06 4.61
C PRO A 69 -19.72 15.16 3.56
N VAL A 70 -20.37 14.04 3.24
CA VAL A 70 -19.93 13.09 2.19
C VAL A 70 -19.70 13.80 0.86
N ALA A 71 -20.60 14.70 0.46
CA ALA A 71 -20.48 15.47 -0.78
C ALA A 71 -19.22 16.35 -0.80
N GLU A 72 -18.80 16.89 0.34
CA GLU A 72 -17.58 17.68 0.43
C GLU A 72 -16.34 16.80 0.25
N LYS A 73 -16.28 15.66 0.97
CA LYS A 73 -15.19 14.68 0.83
C LYS A 73 -15.06 14.17 -0.61
N LEU A 74 -16.20 13.91 -1.27
CA LEU A 74 -16.24 13.49 -2.66
C LEU A 74 -15.71 14.59 -3.58
N GLY A 75 -16.14 15.84 -3.40
CA GLY A 75 -15.65 16.96 -4.21
C GLY A 75 -14.13 17.17 -4.09
N ILE A 76 -13.56 16.97 -2.90
CA ILE A 76 -12.11 17.00 -2.68
C ILE A 76 -11.41 15.87 -3.44
N LEU A 77 -11.94 14.65 -3.35
CA LEU A 77 -11.40 13.48 -4.04
C LEU A 77 -11.45 13.68 -5.57
N GLU A 78 -12.59 14.10 -6.11
CA GLU A 78 -12.76 14.34 -7.55
C GLU A 78 -11.88 15.47 -8.08
N ALA A 79 -11.65 16.53 -7.30
CA ALA A 79 -10.72 17.59 -7.68
C ALA A 79 -9.27 17.08 -7.71
N THR A 80 -8.90 16.23 -6.75
CA THR A 80 -7.58 15.59 -6.69
C THR A 80 -7.38 14.64 -7.88
N GLU A 81 -8.37 13.79 -8.15
CA GLU A 81 -8.36 12.83 -9.25
C GLU A 81 -8.23 13.54 -10.60
N ARG A 82 -9.05 14.59 -10.84
CA ARG A 82 -8.93 15.42 -12.04
C ARG A 82 -7.55 16.05 -12.17
N LYS A 83 -6.98 16.57 -11.09
CA LYS A 83 -5.63 17.16 -11.14
C LYS A 83 -4.56 16.13 -11.54
N PHE A 84 -4.61 14.93 -10.97
CA PHE A 84 -3.70 13.86 -11.37
C PHE A 84 -3.89 13.45 -12.82
N GLU A 85 -5.14 13.30 -13.27
CA GLU A 85 -5.44 12.93 -14.64
C GLU A 85 -4.99 14.00 -15.65
N ASP A 86 -5.23 15.28 -15.33
CA ASP A 86 -4.97 16.40 -16.22
C ASP A 86 -3.49 16.71 -16.39
N GLU A 87 -2.72 16.61 -15.30
CA GLU A 87 -1.33 17.06 -15.27
C GLU A 87 -0.33 15.90 -15.39
N ILE A 88 -0.73 14.66 -15.10
CA ILE A 88 0.21 13.55 -14.88
C ILE A 88 -0.22 12.27 -15.61
N LEU A 89 -1.33 11.66 -15.19
CA LEU A 89 -1.64 10.26 -15.53
C LEU A 89 -1.95 10.03 -17.01
N ARG A 90 -2.65 10.97 -17.67
CA ARG A 90 -2.95 10.87 -19.10
C ARG A 90 -1.71 10.78 -20.01
N TYR A 91 -0.56 11.21 -19.50
CA TYR A 91 0.71 11.20 -20.24
C TYR A 91 1.60 10.00 -19.92
N CYS A 92 1.24 9.20 -18.90
CA CYS A 92 2.03 8.06 -18.45
C CYS A 92 1.71 6.81 -19.28
N ASP A 93 2.76 6.12 -19.72
CA ASP A 93 2.72 4.80 -20.32
C ASP A 93 3.01 3.74 -19.24
N PRO A 94 2.06 2.81 -18.95
CA PRO A 94 2.26 1.78 -17.95
C PRO A 94 3.37 0.78 -18.33
N THR A 95 3.84 0.74 -19.58
CA THR A 95 4.98 -0.11 -19.97
C THR A 95 6.33 0.48 -19.55
N VAL A 96 6.38 1.78 -19.27
CA VAL A 96 7.59 2.48 -18.80
C VAL A 96 7.67 2.38 -17.26
N PRO A 97 8.69 1.73 -16.67
CA PRO A 97 8.68 1.42 -15.24
C PRO A 97 8.52 2.61 -14.29
N LEU A 98 9.16 3.74 -14.57
CA LEU A 98 9.04 4.95 -13.73
C LEU A 98 7.62 5.53 -13.77
N GLN A 99 7.01 5.54 -14.96
CA GLN A 99 5.67 6.03 -15.19
C GLN A 99 4.62 5.08 -14.59
N ARG A 100 4.87 3.76 -14.63
CA ARG A 100 4.05 2.76 -13.92
C ARG A 100 4.08 2.93 -12.40
N ILE A 101 5.24 3.26 -11.81
CA ILE A 101 5.33 3.62 -10.37
C ILE A 101 4.52 4.89 -10.09
N CYS A 102 4.57 5.87 -10.99
CA CYS A 102 3.78 7.11 -10.89
C CYS A 102 2.27 6.80 -10.88
N ILE A 103 1.79 5.99 -11.84
CA ILE A 103 0.39 5.53 -11.91
C ILE A 103 0.01 4.80 -10.62
N ASN A 104 0.80 3.81 -10.19
CA ASN A 104 0.54 3.05 -8.98
C ASN A 104 0.45 3.94 -7.72
N SER A 105 1.35 4.91 -7.60
CA SER A 105 1.39 5.84 -6.47
C SER A 105 0.17 6.77 -6.44
N ALA A 106 -0.24 7.30 -7.59
CA ALA A 106 -1.43 8.12 -7.72
C ALA A 106 -2.70 7.32 -7.37
N CYS A 107 -2.83 6.11 -7.93
CA CYS A 107 -3.93 5.20 -7.61
C CYS A 107 -3.96 4.85 -6.12
N THR A 108 -2.80 4.53 -5.52
CA THR A 108 -2.69 4.23 -4.08
C THR A 108 -3.18 5.41 -3.25
N PHE A 109 -2.79 6.63 -3.61
CA PHE A 109 -3.22 7.84 -2.92
C PHE A 109 -4.74 8.04 -3.00
N LEU A 110 -5.34 7.95 -4.19
CA LEU A 110 -6.78 8.14 -4.38
C LEU A 110 -7.61 7.08 -3.66
N VAL A 111 -7.23 5.81 -3.77
CA VAL A 111 -7.92 4.70 -3.08
C VAL A 111 -7.76 4.85 -1.56
N LYS A 112 -6.58 5.25 -1.08
CA LYS A 112 -6.36 5.57 0.34
C LYS A 112 -7.25 6.71 0.80
N MET A 113 -7.33 7.81 0.05
CA MET A 113 -8.22 8.93 0.38
C MET A 113 -9.66 8.47 0.52
N ARG A 114 -10.16 7.64 -0.41
CA ARG A 114 -11.50 7.07 -0.34
C ARG A 114 -11.69 6.21 0.90
N LEU A 115 -10.74 5.32 1.20
CA LEU A 115 -10.74 4.43 2.36
C LEU A 115 -10.81 5.21 3.68
N VAL A 116 -9.88 6.14 3.92
CA VAL A 116 -9.83 6.91 5.17
C VAL A 116 -11.02 7.86 5.33
N SER A 117 -11.68 8.20 4.22
CA SER A 117 -12.85 9.06 4.23
C SER A 117 -14.15 8.33 4.56
N GLY A 118 -14.13 7.00 4.57
CA GLY A 118 -15.34 6.18 4.65
C GLY A 118 -16.25 6.35 3.44
N LEU A 119 -15.68 6.71 2.28
CA LEU A 119 -16.44 6.85 1.04
C LEU A 119 -16.69 5.47 0.39
N PRO A 120 -17.82 5.29 -0.32
CA PRO A 120 -18.11 4.04 -1.02
C PRO A 120 -17.02 3.65 -2.02
N TYR A 121 -16.79 2.35 -2.21
CA TYR A 121 -15.80 1.84 -3.17
C TYR A 121 -16.17 2.21 -4.61
N SER A 122 -17.45 2.10 -4.96
CA SER A 122 -18.03 2.40 -6.27
C SER A 122 -19.00 3.57 -6.19
N THR A 123 -19.32 4.18 -7.33
CA THR A 123 -20.22 5.35 -7.48
C THR A 123 -21.68 5.08 -7.07
N GLY A 124 -21.99 3.87 -6.59
CA GLY A 124 -23.29 3.49 -6.06
C GLY A 124 -23.50 3.94 -4.59
N PRO A 125 -24.66 3.63 -4.01
CA PRO A 125 -24.90 3.88 -2.60
C PRO A 125 -23.88 3.11 -1.75
N ALA A 126 -23.44 3.74 -0.65
CA ALA A 126 -22.58 3.10 0.35
C ALA A 126 -23.18 1.76 0.77
N GLN A 127 -22.36 0.71 0.79
CA GLN A 127 -22.81 -0.56 1.33
C GLN A 127 -22.93 -0.41 2.84
N GLU A 128 -24.09 -0.81 3.37
CA GLU A 128 -24.36 -0.69 4.80
C GLU A 128 -23.37 -1.56 5.58
N LYS A 129 -22.83 -0.99 6.67
CA LYS A 129 -21.99 -1.74 7.59
C LYS A 129 -22.88 -2.75 8.31
N LEU A 130 -22.47 -4.01 8.29
CA LEU A 130 -23.17 -5.06 9.00
C LEU A 130 -22.98 -4.88 10.52
N GLU A 131 -23.92 -5.38 11.31
CA GLU A 131 -23.88 -5.31 12.79
C GLU A 131 -22.61 -5.92 13.40
N ASN A 132 -22.00 -6.89 12.70
CA ASN A 132 -20.72 -7.49 13.09
C ASN A 132 -19.49 -6.60 12.79
N GLY A 133 -19.69 -5.37 12.31
CA GLY A 133 -18.64 -4.41 11.96
C GLY A 133 -18.01 -4.62 10.57
N TYR A 134 -18.53 -5.54 9.75
CA TYR A 134 -18.07 -5.76 8.38
C TYR A 134 -18.56 -4.65 7.44
N SER A 135 -17.72 -4.29 6.45
CA SER A 135 -18.04 -3.33 5.40
C SER A 135 -17.41 -3.79 4.08
N ASP A 136 -18.24 -4.02 3.05
CA ASP A 136 -17.74 -4.44 1.73
C ASP A 136 -16.90 -3.34 1.08
N ASP A 137 -17.32 -2.07 1.18
CA ASP A 137 -16.55 -0.94 0.65
C ASP A 137 -15.13 -0.91 1.22
N VAL A 138 -15.01 -1.06 2.53
CA VAL A 138 -13.73 -1.05 3.23
C VAL A 138 -12.88 -2.28 2.88
N PHE A 139 -13.50 -3.46 2.75
CA PHE A 139 -12.83 -4.66 2.25
C PHE A 139 -12.26 -4.45 0.84
N GLN A 140 -13.07 -3.97 -0.10
CA GLN A 140 -12.67 -3.77 -1.50
C GLN A 140 -11.57 -2.72 -1.65
N LEU A 141 -11.68 -1.59 -0.94
CA LEU A 141 -10.67 -0.54 -0.95
C LEU A 141 -9.34 -1.04 -0.36
N SER A 142 -9.40 -1.78 0.74
CA SER A 142 -8.21 -2.33 1.40
C SER A 142 -7.52 -3.39 0.54
N PHE A 143 -8.31 -4.27 -0.08
CA PHE A 143 -7.85 -5.26 -1.05
C PHE A 143 -7.17 -4.57 -2.23
N ARG A 144 -7.78 -3.52 -2.80
CA ARG A 144 -7.22 -2.77 -3.93
C ARG A 144 -5.88 -2.11 -3.59
N ILE A 145 -5.73 -1.55 -2.39
CA ILE A 145 -4.44 -0.99 -1.96
C ILE A 145 -3.40 -2.11 -1.85
N MET A 146 -3.75 -3.27 -1.31
CA MET A 146 -2.81 -4.41 -1.21
C MET A 146 -2.41 -4.98 -2.57
N GLU A 147 -3.27 -4.97 -3.59
CA GLU A 147 -2.88 -5.27 -4.98
C GLU A 147 -1.80 -4.31 -5.47
N LEU A 148 -2.00 -3.01 -5.27
CA LEU A 148 -1.05 -1.96 -5.67
C LEU A 148 0.28 -2.11 -4.92
N GLN A 149 0.23 -2.44 -3.62
CA GLN A 149 1.45 -2.71 -2.85
C GLN A 149 2.16 -3.96 -3.36
N LEU A 150 1.47 -5.07 -3.62
CA LEU A 150 2.12 -6.27 -4.16
C LEU A 150 2.75 -6.03 -5.53
N GLU A 151 2.11 -5.24 -6.39
CA GLU A 151 2.69 -4.85 -7.68
C GLU A 151 4.06 -4.17 -7.50
N LEU A 152 4.18 -3.19 -6.60
CA LEU A 152 5.45 -2.52 -6.32
C LEU A 152 6.57 -3.51 -5.94
N TRP A 153 6.25 -4.57 -5.19
CA TRP A 153 7.22 -5.58 -4.74
C TRP A 153 7.50 -6.71 -5.73
N THR A 154 6.58 -6.99 -6.65
CA THR A 154 6.65 -8.17 -7.52
C THR A 154 7.04 -7.84 -8.94
N GLU A 155 6.86 -6.59 -9.39
CA GLU A 155 7.29 -6.16 -10.71
C GLU A 155 8.83 -5.99 -10.75
N PRO A 156 9.57 -6.81 -11.52
CA PRO A 156 11.03 -6.68 -11.65
C PRO A 156 11.51 -5.28 -12.06
N GLY A 157 10.83 -4.62 -12.99
CA GLY A 157 11.17 -3.30 -13.52
C GLY A 157 11.06 -2.18 -12.48
N MET A 158 10.29 -2.38 -11.41
CA MET A 158 10.12 -1.40 -10.34
C MET A 158 11.12 -1.57 -9.19
N GLN A 159 11.77 -2.74 -9.06
CA GLN A 159 12.58 -3.07 -7.89
C GLN A 159 13.77 -2.13 -7.66
N LYS A 160 14.32 -1.53 -8.73
CA LYS A 160 15.44 -0.59 -8.62
C LYS A 160 15.12 0.69 -7.82
N TRP A 161 13.84 1.02 -7.63
CA TRP A 161 13.40 2.15 -6.80
C TRP A 161 12.83 1.73 -5.45
N ARG A 162 12.98 0.46 -5.06
CA ARG A 162 12.43 -0.08 -3.82
C ARG A 162 12.87 0.66 -2.57
N TRP A 163 14.12 1.09 -2.53
CA TRP A 163 14.67 1.91 -1.44
C TRP A 163 13.79 3.15 -1.14
N HIS A 164 13.07 3.67 -2.14
CA HIS A 164 12.23 4.85 -2.01
C HIS A 164 10.84 4.52 -1.44
N TRP A 165 10.16 3.50 -1.97
CA TRP A 165 8.77 3.22 -1.62
C TRP A 165 8.59 2.21 -0.47
N GLN A 166 9.59 1.40 -0.13
CA GLN A 166 9.44 0.34 0.89
C GLN A 166 9.05 0.88 2.27
N GLY A 167 9.57 2.07 2.62
CA GLY A 167 9.23 2.75 3.87
C GLY A 167 7.80 3.32 3.89
N GLN A 168 7.03 3.19 2.81
CA GLN A 168 5.69 3.76 2.67
C GLN A 168 4.62 2.66 2.54
N PHE A 169 4.89 1.47 3.08
CA PHE A 169 3.92 0.38 3.07
C PHE A 169 2.60 0.79 3.74
N GLN A 170 1.48 0.46 3.11
CA GLN A 170 0.14 0.90 3.56
C GLN A 170 -0.42 -0.01 4.68
N TRP A 171 0.16 0.09 5.87
CA TRP A 171 -0.21 -0.70 7.05
C TRP A 171 -1.69 -0.63 7.41
N TYR A 172 -2.29 0.56 7.36
CA TYR A 172 -3.71 0.74 7.68
C TYR A 172 -4.61 -0.12 6.79
N ALA A 173 -4.41 -0.08 5.47
CA ALA A 173 -5.15 -0.89 4.52
C ALA A 173 -4.90 -2.39 4.72
N PHE A 174 -3.68 -2.78 5.10
CA PHE A 174 -3.38 -4.18 5.39
C PHE A 174 -4.12 -4.70 6.64
N ALA A 175 -4.10 -3.94 7.73
CA ALA A 175 -4.82 -4.26 8.96
C ALA A 175 -6.33 -4.35 8.71
N GLU A 176 -6.86 -3.42 7.93
CA GLU A 176 -8.27 -3.39 7.61
C GLU A 176 -8.69 -4.54 6.69
N LEU A 177 -7.85 -4.91 5.70
CA LEU A 177 -8.09 -6.11 4.88
C LEU A 177 -8.17 -7.37 5.75
N LEU A 178 -7.23 -7.53 6.69
CA LEU A 178 -7.22 -8.64 7.65
C LEU A 178 -8.50 -8.67 8.49
N ARG A 179 -8.89 -7.52 9.06
CA ARG A 179 -10.09 -7.40 9.90
C ARG A 179 -11.34 -7.78 9.11
N GLN A 180 -11.52 -7.20 7.92
CA GLN A 180 -12.68 -7.45 7.07
C GLN A 180 -12.73 -8.89 6.56
N ALA A 181 -11.59 -9.46 6.15
CA ALA A 181 -11.50 -10.84 5.67
C ALA A 181 -11.90 -11.88 6.74
N ARG A 182 -11.71 -11.56 8.04
CA ARG A 182 -12.16 -12.41 9.15
C ARG A 182 -13.65 -12.35 9.40
N LEU A 183 -14.26 -11.17 9.23
CA LEU A 183 -15.69 -10.96 9.47
C LEU A 183 -16.56 -11.38 8.29
N ARG A 184 -15.96 -11.53 7.11
CA ARG A 184 -16.63 -11.93 5.88
C ARG A 184 -16.90 -13.45 5.84
N LYS A 185 -18.02 -13.84 5.23
CA LYS A 185 -18.30 -15.25 4.92
C LYS A 185 -17.24 -15.81 3.96
N CYS A 186 -16.94 -17.11 4.09
CA CYS A 186 -16.03 -17.80 3.16
C CYS A 186 -16.67 -17.90 1.76
N ASP A 187 -16.22 -17.03 0.86
CA ASP A 187 -16.52 -16.99 -0.57
C ASP A 187 -15.22 -16.87 -1.39
N GLY A 188 -15.33 -16.84 -2.72
CA GLY A 188 -14.16 -16.77 -3.60
C GLY A 188 -13.32 -15.50 -3.43
N LEU A 189 -13.93 -14.37 -3.05
CA LEU A 189 -13.21 -13.12 -2.80
C LEU A 189 -12.45 -13.18 -1.47
N THR A 190 -13.04 -13.77 -0.42
CA THR A 190 -12.39 -14.03 0.86
C THR A 190 -11.16 -14.93 0.66
N THR A 191 -11.25 -15.98 -0.15
CA THR A 191 -10.10 -16.84 -0.47
C THR A 191 -8.98 -16.06 -1.17
N LYS A 192 -9.32 -15.20 -2.14
CA LYS A 192 -8.33 -14.32 -2.81
C LYS A 192 -7.69 -13.34 -1.83
N ALA A 193 -8.46 -12.77 -0.91
CA ALA A 193 -7.95 -11.88 0.13
C ALA A 193 -6.96 -12.59 1.05
N TRP A 194 -7.27 -13.82 1.49
CA TRP A 194 -6.33 -14.60 2.31
C TRP A 194 -5.04 -14.96 1.55
N ALA A 195 -5.13 -15.30 0.26
CA ALA A 195 -3.95 -15.53 -0.56
C ALA A 195 -3.09 -14.25 -0.70
N MET A 196 -3.74 -13.10 -0.89
CA MET A 196 -3.08 -11.80 -0.95
C MET A 196 -2.37 -11.45 0.36
N ILE A 197 -3.07 -11.62 1.49
CA ILE A 197 -2.51 -11.42 2.83
C ILE A 197 -1.27 -12.31 2.99
N HIS A 198 -1.35 -13.59 2.63
CA HIS A 198 -0.22 -14.51 2.69
C HIS A 198 0.96 -14.02 1.83
N ASN A 199 0.72 -13.57 0.60
CA ASN A 199 1.76 -13.02 -0.27
C ASN A 199 2.44 -11.78 0.33
N VAL A 200 1.67 -10.88 0.96
CA VAL A 200 2.24 -9.73 1.67
C VAL A 200 3.19 -10.18 2.78
N PHE A 201 2.84 -11.21 3.56
CA PHE A 201 3.73 -11.75 4.60
C PHE A 201 5.01 -12.38 4.07
N GLN A 202 4.95 -13.06 2.92
CA GLN A 202 6.11 -13.75 2.37
C GLN A 202 7.03 -12.81 1.58
N ILE A 203 6.46 -11.84 0.88
CA ILE A 203 7.19 -10.99 -0.08
C ILE A 203 7.52 -9.63 0.53
N ILE A 204 6.55 -9.00 1.20
CA ILE A 204 6.67 -7.60 1.63
C ILE A 204 7.22 -7.52 3.05
N VAL A 205 6.57 -8.15 4.01
CA VAL A 205 6.93 -8.04 5.44
C VAL A 205 8.41 -8.29 5.74
N PRO A 206 9.10 -9.31 5.17
CA PRO A 206 10.52 -9.56 5.47
C PRO A 206 11.45 -8.46 4.98
N THR A 207 10.96 -7.61 4.08
CA THR A 207 11.71 -6.54 3.45
C THR A 207 11.56 -5.19 4.12
N LEU A 208 10.52 -5.06 4.95
CA LEU A 208 10.32 -3.88 5.74
C LEU A 208 11.32 -3.94 6.89
N GLU A 209 12.06 -2.85 7.16
CA GLU A 209 12.99 -2.71 8.29
C GLU A 209 12.25 -2.61 9.63
N VAL A 210 11.25 -3.46 9.82
CA VAL A 210 10.49 -3.56 11.04
C VAL A 210 11.35 -4.37 12.01
N GLY A 211 11.74 -3.74 13.11
CA GLY A 211 12.58 -4.38 14.12
C GLY A 211 12.07 -5.78 14.46
N SER A 212 13.00 -6.75 14.57
CA SER A 212 12.71 -8.19 14.73
C SER A 212 11.83 -8.55 15.94
N LYS A 213 11.53 -7.60 16.82
CA LYS A 213 10.67 -7.71 18.00
C LYS A 213 9.37 -6.93 17.92
N SER A 214 8.95 -6.49 16.72
CA SER A 214 7.72 -5.71 16.56
C SER A 214 6.48 -6.52 16.99
N PRO A 215 5.73 -6.08 18.01
CA PRO A 215 4.48 -6.74 18.44
C PRO A 215 3.47 -6.85 17.29
N LEU A 216 3.43 -5.84 16.42
CA LEU A 216 2.65 -5.80 15.18
C LEU A 216 2.94 -7.04 14.31
N LEU A 217 4.21 -7.32 14.01
CA LEU A 217 4.56 -8.48 13.17
C LEU A 217 4.19 -9.83 13.81
N ASN A 218 4.33 -9.93 15.13
CA ASN A 218 3.99 -11.15 15.85
C ASN A 218 2.48 -11.37 15.92
N GLY A 219 1.71 -10.31 16.20
CA GLY A 219 0.26 -10.33 16.14
C GLY A 219 -0.21 -10.78 14.77
N LEU A 220 0.26 -10.08 13.73
CA LEU A 220 0.02 -10.36 12.32
C LEU A 220 0.31 -11.82 11.92
N LYS A 221 1.48 -12.38 12.26
CA LYS A 221 1.81 -13.79 11.99
C LYS A 221 0.85 -14.75 12.68
N THR A 222 0.45 -14.45 13.91
CA THR A 222 -0.51 -15.25 14.67
C THR A 222 -1.88 -15.23 14.00
N LEU A 223 -2.31 -14.08 13.47
CA LEU A 223 -3.57 -13.94 12.74
C LEU A 223 -3.62 -14.84 11.52
N LEU A 224 -2.54 -14.81 10.74
CA LEU A 224 -2.42 -15.59 9.51
C LEU A 224 -2.54 -17.09 9.81
N ASN A 225 -1.87 -17.56 10.86
CA ASN A 225 -1.91 -18.95 11.29
C ASN A 225 -3.33 -19.35 11.75
N ALA A 226 -4.00 -18.51 12.54
CA ALA A 226 -5.37 -18.75 13.01
C ALA A 226 -6.39 -18.79 11.85
N ALA A 227 -6.26 -17.87 10.90
CA ALA A 227 -7.15 -17.79 9.74
C ALA A 227 -6.95 -18.94 8.75
N SER A 228 -5.70 -19.35 8.50
CA SER A 228 -5.41 -20.51 7.66
C SER A 228 -6.03 -21.79 8.21
N SER A 229 -6.07 -21.93 9.55
CA SER A 229 -6.73 -23.04 10.24
C SER A 229 -8.25 -22.97 10.08
N SER A 230 -8.86 -21.79 10.23
CA SER A 230 -10.31 -21.61 10.15
C SER A 230 -10.86 -21.82 8.74
N CYS A 231 -10.17 -21.33 7.70
CA CYS A 231 -10.56 -21.59 6.31
C CYS A 231 -10.42 -23.06 5.94
N ARG A 232 -9.37 -23.76 6.42
CA ARG A 232 -9.23 -25.22 6.23
C ARG A 232 -10.35 -26.00 6.91
N VAL A 233 -10.71 -25.65 8.15
CA VAL A 233 -11.82 -26.31 8.86
C VAL A 233 -13.17 -26.03 8.17
N ALA A 234 -13.39 -24.82 7.66
CA ALA A 234 -14.61 -24.47 6.93
C ALA A 234 -14.70 -25.17 5.56
N SER A 235 -13.57 -25.29 4.84
CA SER A 235 -13.51 -26.06 3.59
C SER A 235 -13.68 -27.55 3.84
N ASP A 236 -13.06 -28.10 4.89
CA ASP A 236 -13.16 -29.50 5.25
C ASP A 236 -14.57 -29.85 5.72
N ASN A 237 -15.26 -28.94 6.43
CA ASN A 237 -16.67 -29.12 6.80
C ASN A 237 -17.62 -29.01 5.59
N ARG A 238 -17.32 -28.17 4.59
CA ARG A 238 -18.08 -28.11 3.33
C ARG A 238 -17.86 -29.39 2.51
N LEU A 239 -16.61 -29.83 2.38
CA LEU A 239 -16.26 -31.09 1.72
C LEU A 239 -16.90 -32.27 2.46
N ASN A 240 -16.86 -32.33 3.80
CA ASN A 240 -17.52 -33.39 4.57
C ASN A 240 -19.05 -33.32 4.51
N GLY A 241 -19.63 -32.12 4.35
CA GLY A 241 -21.07 -31.93 4.11
C GLY A 241 -21.50 -32.40 2.72
N GLU A 242 -20.69 -32.09 1.70
CA GLU A 242 -20.88 -32.52 0.31
C GLU A 242 -20.59 -34.02 0.13
N VAL A 243 -19.60 -34.56 0.85
CA VAL A 243 -19.29 -35.99 0.95
C VAL A 243 -20.42 -36.72 1.65
N ARG A 244 -21.02 -36.21 2.74
CA ARG A 244 -22.22 -36.82 3.33
C ARG A 244 -23.44 -36.84 2.40
N SER A 245 -23.57 -35.88 1.50
CA SER A 245 -24.60 -35.90 0.44
C SER A 245 -24.21 -36.78 -0.77
N SER A 246 -22.92 -37.02 -0.99
CA SER A 246 -22.39 -37.80 -2.12
C SER A 246 -22.07 -39.27 -1.76
N GLU A 247 -21.94 -39.61 -0.47
CA GLU A 247 -21.70 -40.97 0.07
C GLU A 247 -22.91 -41.91 -0.10
N ARG A 248 -24.00 -41.45 -0.71
CA ARG A 248 -25.05 -42.33 -1.24
C ARG A 248 -24.81 -42.81 -2.68
N SER A 249 -23.71 -42.41 -3.32
CA SER A 249 -23.46 -42.82 -4.71
C SER A 249 -21.97 -43.01 -4.99
N LEU A 250 -21.61 -44.30 -5.01
CA LEU A 250 -20.55 -44.95 -5.79
C LEU A 250 -19.25 -45.33 -5.07
N ASP A 251 -19.04 -46.64 -5.18
CA ASP A 251 -17.95 -47.48 -4.76
C ASP A 251 -16.89 -47.61 -5.88
N GLU A 252 -15.71 -48.06 -5.49
CA GLU A 252 -14.64 -48.67 -6.31
C GLU A 252 -13.84 -47.83 -7.34
N THR A 253 -12.59 -47.45 -7.01
CA THR A 253 -11.31 -48.15 -7.36
C THR A 253 -10.05 -47.28 -7.19
N ARG A 254 -9.00 -47.84 -6.58
CA ARG A 254 -7.59 -47.35 -6.46
C ARG A 254 -6.73 -48.12 -7.49
N PRO A 255 -5.55 -47.70 -8.02
CA PRO A 255 -4.29 -47.34 -7.29
C PRO A 255 -3.36 -46.36 -8.09
N PRO A 256 -1.99 -46.38 -8.01
CA PRO A 256 -1.10 -45.99 -6.90
C PRO A 256 -0.13 -44.82 -7.24
N SER A 257 0.61 -44.41 -6.21
CA SER A 257 1.62 -43.34 -6.06
C SER A 257 2.95 -43.51 -6.83
N ALA A 258 3.58 -42.39 -7.20
CA ALA A 258 5.00 -42.27 -7.57
C ALA A 258 5.65 -40.97 -7.04
N GLN A 259 6.95 -41.06 -6.74
CA GLN A 259 7.79 -40.09 -6.02
C GLN A 259 8.55 -39.12 -6.94
N SER A 260 8.95 -37.99 -6.34
CA SER A 260 10.19 -37.21 -6.54
C SER A 260 10.46 -36.43 -7.85
N ALA A 261 10.71 -35.12 -7.73
CA ALA A 261 12.03 -34.49 -7.93
C ALA A 261 11.93 -32.94 -7.90
N ALA A 262 12.91 -32.29 -7.27
CA ALA A 262 13.09 -30.82 -7.25
C ALA A 262 14.02 -30.33 -8.38
N PRO A 263 13.90 -29.08 -8.86
CA PRO A 263 14.90 -28.41 -9.69
C PRO A 263 15.52 -27.19 -8.96
N PRO A 264 16.60 -26.54 -9.47
CA PRO A 264 17.82 -26.29 -8.72
C PRO A 264 17.98 -24.87 -8.16
N VAL A 265 18.92 -24.78 -7.23
CA VAL A 265 19.49 -23.57 -6.61
C VAL A 265 20.34 -22.82 -7.64
N PHE A 266 20.18 -21.50 -7.73
CA PHE A 266 21.06 -20.60 -8.47
C PHE A 266 21.80 -19.70 -7.47
N GLU A 267 23.13 -19.82 -7.43
CA GLU A 267 24.01 -18.95 -6.64
C GLU A 267 24.04 -17.53 -7.24
N GLN A 268 23.83 -16.51 -6.41
CA GLN A 268 24.08 -15.11 -6.77
C GLN A 268 25.47 -14.70 -6.30
N GLY A 269 26.35 -14.46 -7.27
CA GLY A 269 27.68 -13.92 -7.08
C GLY A 269 27.68 -12.48 -6.55
N TYR A 270 28.73 -12.17 -5.80
CA TYR A 270 29.04 -10.85 -5.27
C TYR A 270 29.24 -9.83 -6.42
N GLY A 271 28.28 -8.92 -6.58
CA GLY A 271 28.41 -7.71 -7.38
C GLY A 271 28.95 -6.56 -6.54
N SER A 272 30.10 -6.03 -6.95
CA SER A 272 30.85 -4.93 -6.37
C SER A 272 30.05 -3.62 -6.25
N ALA A 273 30.26 -2.90 -5.15
CA ALA A 273 29.69 -1.59 -4.89
C ALA A 273 30.14 -0.54 -5.94
N PRO A 274 29.27 0.41 -6.34
CA PRO A 274 29.64 1.49 -7.22
C PRO A 274 30.57 2.51 -6.53
N HIS A 275 31.50 3.03 -7.34
CA HIS A 275 32.65 3.86 -7.02
C HIS A 275 32.32 5.22 -6.36
N ASP A 276 33.18 5.64 -5.41
CA ASP A 276 33.10 6.83 -4.52
C ASP A 276 33.15 8.21 -5.21
N ALA A 277 32.82 8.32 -6.50
CA ALA A 277 32.90 9.59 -7.24
C ALA A 277 31.56 10.37 -7.34
N LEU A 278 30.44 9.77 -6.90
CA LEU A 278 29.11 10.37 -7.06
C LEU A 278 28.50 10.94 -5.77
N LEU A 279 29.14 10.74 -4.61
CA LEU A 279 28.65 11.22 -3.30
C LEU A 279 29.84 11.55 -2.37
N PRO A 280 30.29 12.82 -2.30
CA PRO A 280 31.29 13.20 -1.32
C PRO A 280 30.65 13.13 0.07
N GLY A 281 31.08 12.18 0.93
CA GLY A 281 30.81 12.21 2.37
C GLY A 281 30.25 10.94 3.02
N ILE A 282 30.02 9.84 2.30
CA ILE A 282 29.41 8.63 2.92
C ILE A 282 30.45 7.65 3.52
N SER A 283 31.74 7.75 3.17
CA SER A 283 32.72 6.72 3.57
C SER A 283 33.34 6.88 4.98
N ASN A 284 32.90 7.83 5.82
CA ASN A 284 33.48 8.03 7.17
C ASN A 284 32.47 8.04 8.33
N ALA A 285 31.37 7.27 8.24
CA ALA A 285 30.40 7.14 9.34
C ALA A 285 30.48 5.80 10.10
N ARG A 286 31.70 5.25 10.29
CA ARG A 286 31.95 4.20 11.31
C ARG A 286 32.77 4.79 12.44
N GLY A 287 32.08 5.34 13.43
CA GLY A 287 32.66 5.73 14.72
C GLY A 287 32.44 7.19 15.07
N HIS A 288 31.25 7.54 15.54
CA HIS A 288 31.00 8.32 16.75
C HIS A 288 29.53 8.70 16.83
N LEU A 289 28.89 8.31 17.93
CA LEU A 289 27.59 8.80 18.36
C LEU A 289 27.68 10.30 18.62
N GLN A 290 26.98 11.11 17.82
CA GLN A 290 26.57 12.46 18.23
C GLN A 290 25.29 12.86 17.48
N GLU A 291 24.26 13.20 18.25
CA GLU A 291 22.97 13.73 17.80
C GLU A 291 23.18 14.99 16.93
N GLY A 292 22.65 14.96 15.70
CA GLY A 292 22.78 16.08 14.77
C GLY A 292 22.24 15.76 13.38
N SER A 293 20.93 15.96 13.20
CA SER A 293 20.25 16.26 11.93
C SER A 293 20.61 15.39 10.71
N ALA A 294 20.05 14.17 10.66
CA ALA A 294 19.77 13.53 9.38
C ALA A 294 18.82 14.44 8.57
N ALA A 295 19.15 14.68 7.30
CA ALA A 295 18.36 15.49 6.38
C ALA A 295 16.86 15.22 6.57
N ALA A 296 16.14 16.23 7.06
CA ALA A 296 14.74 16.14 7.43
C ALA A 296 13.93 15.72 6.21
N VAL A 297 13.50 14.46 6.20
CA VAL A 297 12.45 13.96 5.30
C VAL A 297 11.21 14.82 5.58
N ASP A 298 10.69 15.51 4.55
CA ASP A 298 9.50 16.36 4.66
C ASP A 298 8.38 15.63 5.44
N PRO A 299 7.91 16.16 6.57
CA PRO A 299 6.83 15.57 7.38
C PRO A 299 5.55 15.29 6.59
N ALA A 300 5.33 15.95 5.44
CA ALA A 300 4.21 15.67 4.53
C ALA A 300 4.31 14.31 3.82
N LEU A 301 5.51 13.73 3.80
CA LEU A 301 5.86 12.45 3.18
C LEU A 301 6.25 11.41 4.22
N VAL A 302 6.30 11.78 5.50
CA VAL A 302 6.44 10.88 6.63
C VAL A 302 5.12 10.16 6.80
N LEU A 303 5.21 8.82 6.79
CA LEU A 303 4.16 7.88 7.18
C LEU A 303 3.14 8.49 8.15
N ASP A 304 1.90 8.67 7.70
CA ASP A 304 0.78 9.06 8.57
C ASP A 304 0.43 7.86 9.48
N TYR A 305 1.23 7.65 10.51
CA TYR A 305 0.96 6.73 11.61
C TYR A 305 -0.19 7.24 12.49
N GLY A 306 -0.65 8.49 12.32
CA GLY A 306 -1.81 9.04 13.03
C GLY A 306 -3.16 8.65 12.41
N ALA A 307 -3.16 8.14 11.18
CA ALA A 307 -4.33 7.48 10.58
C ALA A 307 -4.60 6.09 11.16
N ILE A 308 -3.60 5.49 11.82
CA ILE A 308 -3.72 4.18 12.43
C ILE A 308 -4.27 4.38 13.83
N ASP A 309 -5.49 3.91 14.03
CA ASP A 309 -6.04 3.74 15.36
C ASP A 309 -5.29 2.59 16.03
N TRP A 310 -4.19 2.94 16.71
CA TRP A 310 -3.32 1.97 17.36
C TRP A 310 -4.03 1.24 18.49
N ASP A 311 -5.02 1.87 19.13
CA ASP A 311 -5.83 1.24 20.17
C ASP A 311 -6.74 0.17 19.57
N GLU A 312 -7.39 0.45 18.44
CA GLU A 312 -8.17 -0.53 17.68
C GLU A 312 -7.29 -1.63 17.11
N PHE A 313 -6.09 -1.30 16.63
CA PHE A 313 -5.12 -2.27 16.16
C PHE A 313 -4.69 -3.23 17.28
N ASP A 314 -4.37 -2.70 18.46
CA ASP A 314 -3.99 -3.48 19.64
C ASP A 314 -5.18 -4.30 20.17
N ARG A 315 -6.39 -3.73 20.19
CA ARG A 315 -7.63 -4.45 20.55
C ARG A 315 -7.87 -5.63 19.61
N LEU A 316 -7.80 -5.42 18.30
CA LEU A 316 -7.97 -6.48 17.30
C LEU A 316 -6.90 -7.56 17.44
N THR A 317 -5.65 -7.15 17.67
CA THR A 317 -4.53 -8.06 17.93
C THR A 317 -4.81 -8.92 19.18
N ASN A 318 -5.32 -8.31 20.24
CA ASN A 318 -5.68 -9.00 21.48
C ASN A 318 -6.88 -9.93 21.33
N GLU A 319 -7.94 -9.53 20.62
CA GLU A 319 -9.11 -10.38 20.34
C GLU A 319 -8.76 -11.60 19.50
N LEU A 320 -7.81 -11.43 18.59
CA LEU A 320 -7.31 -12.48 17.73
C LEU A 320 -6.36 -13.46 18.42
N CYS A 321 -5.46 -12.93 19.24
CA CYS A 321 -4.52 -13.76 19.99
C CYS A 321 -5.18 -14.38 21.24
N GLY A 322 -6.29 -13.80 21.71
CA GLY A 322 -7.00 -14.18 22.93
C GLY A 322 -8.03 -15.30 22.77
N GLN A 323 -8.39 -15.72 21.55
CA GLN A 323 -9.22 -16.90 21.34
C GLN A 323 -8.38 -18.18 21.47
N LYS A 324 -8.11 -18.58 22.72
CA LYS A 324 -7.79 -19.98 23.06
C LYS A 324 -9.09 -20.67 23.49
N ASN A 325 -9.32 -21.84 22.88
CA ASN A 325 -10.40 -22.81 23.08
C ASN A 325 -11.10 -22.78 24.44
#